data_AF-A0A484K7T1-F1
#
_entry.id   AF-A0A484K7T1-F1
#
_cell.length_a   1.000
_cell.length_b   1.000
_cell.length_c   1.000
_cell.angle_alpha   90.00
_cell.angle_beta   90.00
_cell.angle_gamma   90.00
#
_symmetry.space_group_name_H-M   'P 1'
#
loop_
_entity.id
_entity.type
_entity.pdbx_description
1 polymer ?
#
loop_
_entity_poly.entity_id
_entity_poly.type
_entity_poly.pdbx_seq_one_letter_code
_entity_poly.pdbx_strand_id
1 'polypeptide(L)'
;MTMLGLVVCLGWNAVAVTLAWIKGEGPTIWFLAIIYFISGVPGAYVLWYRPLYRAMRTDNALKFSWFFLCYMFHIGFCIIAAVAPPILFKGKSLTGVLPAIELLSENALVGIFYFIGFGFFCTESLVSVWVIQQVYMYFRGSGKAAEMRREAARQTMMATLT
;
A
#
# COMPACT_ATOMS: atom_id res chain seq x y z
N MET A 1 -6.72 -8.83 4.73
CA MET A 1 -5.73 -8.55 5.79
C MET A 1 -5.04 -7.21 5.53
N THR A 2 -4.42 -6.99 4.37
CA THR A 2 -3.69 -5.74 4.07
C THR A 2 -4.55 -4.50 3.79
N MET A 3 -5.80 -4.67 3.34
CA MET A 3 -6.76 -3.55 3.33
C MET A 3 -7.04 -3.03 4.75
N LEU A 4 -7.26 -3.94 5.71
CA LEU A 4 -7.46 -3.56 7.11
C LEU A 4 -6.18 -2.97 7.71
N GLY A 5 -5.03 -3.55 7.39
CA GLY A 5 -3.74 -3.01 7.79
C GLY A 5 -3.50 -1.59 7.27
N LEU A 6 -3.85 -1.30 6.01
CA LEU A 6 -3.81 0.05 5.46
C LEU A 6 -4.78 1.01 6.17
N VAL A 7 -6.00 0.56 6.48
CA VAL A 7 -6.97 1.36 7.26
C VAL A 7 -6.39 1.72 8.63
N VAL A 8 -5.75 0.76 9.30
CA VAL A 8 -5.08 0.99 10.59
C VAL A 8 -3.92 1.96 10.43
N CYS A 9 -3.05 1.78 9.43
CA CYS A 9 -1.90 2.66 9.17
C CYS A 9 -2.35 4.10 8.90
N LEU A 10 -3.28 4.30 7.97
CA LEU A 10 -3.75 5.63 7.58
C LEU A 10 -4.65 6.25 8.65
N GLY A 11 -5.42 5.44 9.39
CA GLY A 11 -6.22 5.89 10.52
C GLY A 11 -5.34 6.41 11.65
N TRP A 12 -4.29 5.66 12.01
CA TRP A 12 -3.29 6.13 12.97
C TRP A 12 -2.54 7.36 12.46
N ASN A 13 -2.21 7.39 11.17
CA ASN A 13 -1.58 8.54 10.54
C ASN A 13 -2.43 9.81 10.71
N ALA A 14 -3.74 9.73 10.46
CA ALA A 14 -4.66 10.85 10.66
C ALA A 14 -4.70 11.30 12.13
N VAL A 15 -4.71 10.37 13.10
CA VAL A 15 -4.66 10.70 14.53
C VAL A 15 -3.37 11.40 14.91
N ALA A 16 -2.22 10.85 14.52
CA ALA A 16 -0.90 11.42 14.84
C ALA A 16 -0.71 12.81 14.21
N VAL A 17 -1.10 12.98 12.95
CA VAL A 17 -1.02 14.28 12.26
C VAL A 17 -2.03 15.28 12.83
N THR A 18 -3.19 14.83 13.33
CA THR A 18 -4.13 15.71 14.06
C THR A 18 -3.51 16.23 15.35
N LEU A 19 -2.80 15.39 16.11
CA LEU A 19 -2.05 15.83 17.29
C LEU A 19 -0.94 16.82 16.92
N ALA A 20 -0.21 16.56 15.83
CA ALA A 20 0.83 17.45 15.33
C ALA A 20 0.24 18.83 14.97
N TRP A 21 -0.90 18.86 14.28
CA TRP A 21 -1.62 20.10 13.95
C TRP A 21 -2.07 20.87 15.19
N ILE A 22 -2.66 20.19 16.19
CA ILE A 22 -3.05 20.81 17.47
C ILE A 22 -1.83 21.39 18.22
N LYS A 23 -0.65 20.78 18.03
CA LYS A 23 0.61 21.22 18.63
C LYS A 23 1.36 22.30 17.81
N GLY A 24 0.77 22.80 16.73
CA GLY A 24 1.28 23.95 15.98
C GLY A 24 1.86 23.63 14.60
N GLU A 25 1.82 22.38 14.16
CA GLU A 25 2.17 22.04 12.77
C GLU A 25 1.16 22.60 11.76
N GLY A 26 1.58 22.80 10.51
CA GLY A 26 0.73 23.45 9.50
C GLY A 26 -0.52 22.65 9.10
N PRO A 27 -1.66 23.31 8.80
CA PRO A 27 -2.90 22.62 8.41
C PRO A 27 -2.76 21.82 7.09
N THR A 28 -1.79 22.18 6.23
CA THR A 28 -1.51 21.46 4.99
C THR A 28 -1.14 20.00 5.23
N ILE A 29 -0.34 19.68 6.27
CA ILE A 29 0.04 18.29 6.55
C ILE A 29 -1.18 17.47 7.00
N TRP A 30 -2.09 18.12 7.73
CA TRP A 30 -3.34 17.52 8.18
C TRP A 30 -4.29 17.22 7.04
N PHE A 31 -4.51 18.18 6.13
CA PHE A 31 -5.34 17.93 4.94
C PHE A 31 -4.82 16.77 4.10
N LEU A 32 -3.51 16.67 3.89
CA LEU A 32 -2.90 15.56 3.16
C LEU A 32 -3.17 14.21 3.86
N ALA A 33 -3.02 14.14 5.19
CA ALA A 33 -3.30 12.92 5.94
C ALA A 33 -4.77 12.44 5.79
N ILE A 34 -5.72 13.38 5.80
CA ILE A 34 -7.13 13.07 5.57
C ILE A 34 -7.39 12.63 4.13
N ILE A 35 -6.78 13.28 3.14
CA ILE A 35 -6.88 12.86 1.74
C ILE A 35 -6.36 11.44 1.55
N TYR A 36 -5.22 11.09 2.15
CA TYR A 36 -4.67 9.73 2.10
C TYR A 36 -5.65 8.72 2.71
N PHE A 37 -6.28 9.04 3.84
CA PHE A 37 -7.26 8.15 4.46
C PHE A 37 -8.50 7.95 3.57
N ILE A 38 -9.11 9.04 3.10
CA ILE A 38 -10.34 8.99 2.29
C ILE A 38 -10.11 8.34 0.93
N SER A 39 -8.96 8.56 0.29
CA SER A 39 -8.66 7.98 -1.03
C SER A 39 -8.04 6.58 -0.94
N GLY A 40 -7.21 6.32 0.07
CA GLY A 40 -6.46 5.07 0.24
C GLY A 40 -7.37 3.87 0.53
N VAL A 41 -8.39 4.04 1.39
CA VAL A 41 -9.34 2.97 1.73
C VAL A 41 -10.18 2.48 0.54
N PRO A 42 -10.87 3.35 -0.23
CA PRO A 42 -11.59 2.91 -1.42
C PRO A 42 -10.65 2.44 -2.52
N GLY A 43 -9.47 3.08 -2.67
CA GLY A 43 -8.43 2.63 -3.60
C GLY A 43 -8.00 1.20 -3.32
N ALA A 44 -7.73 0.86 -2.06
CA ALA A 44 -7.37 -0.48 -1.62
C ALA A 44 -8.43 -1.53 -1.95
N TYR A 45 -9.69 -1.19 -1.70
CA TYR A 45 -10.80 -2.08 -1.99
C TYR A 45 -10.91 -2.39 -3.50
N VAL A 46 -10.82 -1.36 -4.34
CA VAL A 46 -11.00 -1.47 -5.79
C VAL A 46 -9.79 -2.09 -6.49
N LEU A 47 -8.58 -1.73 -6.08
CA LEU A 47 -7.36 -2.06 -6.81
C LEU A 47 -6.79 -3.45 -6.49
N TRP A 48 -6.93 -3.95 -5.26
CA TRP A 48 -6.39 -5.27 -4.93
C TRP A 48 -7.35 -6.19 -4.20
N TYR A 49 -8.18 -5.72 -3.27
CA TYR A 49 -9.09 -6.61 -2.55
C TYR A 49 -10.12 -7.26 -3.48
N ARG A 50 -10.86 -6.44 -4.24
CA ARG A 50 -11.89 -6.91 -5.17
C ARG A 50 -11.32 -7.71 -6.34
N PRO A 51 -10.21 -7.30 -7.00
CA PRO A 51 -9.59 -8.09 -8.06
C PRO A 51 -9.08 -9.44 -7.58
N LEU A 52 -8.43 -9.51 -6.41
CA LEU A 52 -7.96 -10.78 -5.83
C LEU A 52 -9.14 -11.71 -5.52
N TYR A 53 -10.17 -11.21 -4.84
CA TYR A 53 -11.35 -12.00 -4.51
C TYR A 53 -12.01 -12.58 -5.78
N ARG A 54 -12.12 -11.76 -6.83
CA ARG A 54 -12.66 -12.20 -8.12
C ARG A 54 -11.72 -13.19 -8.82
N ALA A 55 -10.41 -12.99 -8.74
CA ALA A 55 -9.42 -13.87 -9.36
C ALA A 55 -9.45 -15.27 -8.75
N MET A 56 -9.61 -15.37 -7.43
CA MET A 56 -9.75 -16.65 -6.71
C MET A 56 -11.06 -17.36 -7.04
N ARG A 57 -12.16 -16.61 -7.29
CA ARG A 57 -13.47 -17.21 -7.59
C ARG A 57 -13.68 -17.59 -9.06
N THR A 58 -13.15 -16.80 -9.99
CA THR A 58 -13.38 -17.00 -11.43
C THR A 58 -12.16 -17.58 -12.15
N ASP A 59 -11.11 -17.99 -11.41
CA ASP A 59 -9.84 -18.52 -11.91
C ASP A 59 -9.15 -17.72 -13.03
N ASN A 60 -9.47 -16.43 -13.17
CA ASN A 60 -9.03 -15.62 -14.29
C ASN A 60 -7.62 -15.05 -14.03
N ALA A 61 -6.67 -15.45 -14.87
CA ALA A 61 -5.27 -15.08 -14.76
C ALA A 61 -4.97 -13.59 -15.03
N LEU A 62 -5.76 -12.90 -15.87
CA LEU A 62 -5.62 -11.45 -16.08
C LEU A 62 -5.96 -10.66 -14.81
N LYS A 63 -6.93 -11.13 -14.02
CA LYS A 63 -7.26 -10.50 -12.72
C LYS A 63 -6.15 -10.71 -11.69
N PHE A 64 -5.44 -11.84 -11.75
CA PHE A 64 -4.22 -12.05 -10.96
C PHE A 64 -3.11 -11.07 -11.37
N SER A 65 -2.86 -10.89 -12.67
CA SER A 65 -1.88 -9.92 -13.18
C SER A 65 -2.19 -8.49 -12.73
N TRP A 66 -3.46 -8.07 -12.82
CA TRP A 66 -3.90 -6.76 -12.33
C TRP A 66 -3.67 -6.60 -10.82
N PHE A 67 -4.00 -7.64 -10.04
CA PHE A 67 -3.71 -7.66 -8.61
C PHE A 67 -2.22 -7.46 -8.33
N PHE A 68 -1.32 -8.25 -8.96
CA PHE A 68 0.12 -8.14 -8.71
C PHE A 68 0.67 -6.74 -9.01
N LEU A 69 0.25 -6.14 -10.13
CA LEU A 69 0.69 -4.80 -10.53
C LEU A 69 0.26 -3.75 -9.50
N CYS A 70 -1.04 -3.69 -9.16
CA CYS A 70 -1.54 -2.72 -8.19
C CYS A 70 -0.97 -2.95 -6.78
N TYR A 71 -0.79 -4.20 -6.39
CA TYR A 71 -0.30 -4.55 -5.07
C TYR A 71 1.19 -4.23 -4.88
N MET A 72 1.98 -4.24 -5.96
CA MET A 72 3.37 -3.77 -5.93
C MET A 72 3.44 -2.27 -5.65
N PHE A 73 2.52 -1.46 -6.19
CA PHE A 73 2.43 -0.04 -5.85
C PHE A 73 2.03 0.17 -4.38
N HIS A 74 1.13 -0.65 -3.82
CA HIS A 74 0.80 -0.63 -2.39
C HIS A 74 2.03 -0.91 -1.51
N ILE A 75 2.80 -1.95 -1.82
CA ILE A 75 4.05 -2.26 -1.10
C ILE A 75 5.03 -1.08 -1.19
N GLY A 76 5.24 -0.54 -2.39
CA GLY A 76 6.09 0.62 -2.60
C GLY A 76 5.63 1.83 -1.78
N PHE A 77 4.33 2.11 -1.76
CA PHE A 77 3.75 3.17 -0.95
C PHE A 77 4.00 2.96 0.54
N CYS A 78 3.79 1.76 1.09
CA CYS A 78 4.01 1.48 2.51
C CYS A 78 5.49 1.64 2.91
N ILE A 79 6.43 1.20 2.07
CA ILE A 79 7.87 1.37 2.30
C ILE A 79 8.24 2.86 2.29
N ILE A 80 7.77 3.59 1.28
CA ILE A 80 8.02 5.02 1.16
C ILE A 80 7.38 5.79 2.32
N ALA A 81 6.18 5.41 2.77
CA ALA A 81 5.50 6.00 3.92
C ALA A 81 6.23 5.72 5.24
N ALA A 82 6.84 4.54 5.38
CA ALA A 82 7.68 4.21 6.54
C ALA A 82 8.93 5.10 6.61
N VAL A 83 9.54 5.45 5.47
CA VAL A 83 10.68 6.39 5.45
C VAL A 83 10.19 7.83 5.58
N ALA A 84 9.10 8.19 4.88
CA ALA A 84 8.55 9.51 4.68
C ALA A 84 9.62 10.57 4.31
N PRO A 85 10.31 10.40 3.17
CA PRO A 85 11.31 11.38 2.73
C PRO A 85 10.64 12.74 2.48
N PRO A 86 11.22 13.86 2.97
CA PRO A 86 10.58 15.18 2.94
C PRO A 86 10.39 15.76 1.52
N ILE A 87 10.98 15.12 0.51
CA ILE A 87 10.90 15.49 -0.91
C ILE A 87 9.56 15.04 -1.53
N LEU A 88 9.07 13.86 -1.14
CA LEU A 88 7.87 13.26 -1.76
C LEU A 88 6.58 13.64 -1.03
N PHE A 89 6.67 13.89 0.28
CA PHE A 89 5.55 14.23 1.14
C PHE A 89 5.94 15.47 1.90
N LYS A 90 5.13 16.54 1.87
CA LYS A 90 5.39 17.72 2.72
C LYS A 90 5.64 17.23 4.15
N GLY A 91 6.82 17.55 4.68
CA GLY A 91 7.71 16.67 5.46
C GLY A 91 7.15 15.87 6.65
N LYS A 92 5.92 16.13 7.09
CA LYS A 92 5.31 15.54 8.29
C LYS A 92 3.90 14.98 8.07
N SER A 93 3.43 14.87 6.82
CA SER A 93 2.07 14.37 6.48
C SER A 93 1.91 12.85 6.57
N LEU A 94 3.04 12.11 6.64
CA LEU A 94 3.08 10.68 6.92
C LEU A 94 3.92 10.41 8.18
N THR A 95 3.50 9.43 8.96
CA THR A 95 4.15 8.98 10.20
C THR A 95 5.34 8.07 9.92
N GLY A 96 6.30 8.54 9.12
CA GLY A 96 7.54 7.83 8.84
C GLY A 96 8.64 8.12 9.86
N VAL A 97 9.75 7.38 9.78
CA VAL A 97 10.88 7.48 10.72
C VAL A 97 11.56 8.85 10.68
N LEU A 98 11.68 9.46 9.50
CA LEU A 98 12.32 10.78 9.35
C LEU A 98 11.55 11.88 10.09
N PRO A 99 10.23 12.10 9.85
CA PRO A 99 9.47 13.06 10.63
C PRO A 99 9.33 12.67 12.10
N ALA A 100 9.34 11.36 12.44
CA ALA A 100 9.31 10.92 13.83
C ALA A 100 10.53 11.41 14.62
N ILE A 101 11.73 11.31 14.06
CA ILE A 101 12.98 11.79 14.69
C ILE A 101 12.97 13.30 14.82
N GLU A 102 12.57 14.02 13.76
CA GLU A 102 12.48 15.48 13.76
C GLU A 102 11.53 15.98 14.85
N LEU A 103 10.30 15.45 14.88
CA LEU A 103 9.26 15.82 15.85
C LEU A 103 9.59 15.36 17.27
N LEU A 104 10.42 14.34 17.47
CA LEU A 104 10.82 13.91 18.80
C LEU A 104 11.63 15.01 19.52
N SER A 105 12.43 15.77 18.78
CA SER A 105 13.22 16.88 19.33
C SER A 105 12.37 18.12 19.64
N GLU A 106 11.29 18.34 18.89
CA GLU A 106 10.38 19.48 19.07
C GLU A 106 9.30 19.20 20.13
N ASN A 107 8.64 18.03 20.02
CA ASN A 107 7.55 17.60 20.87
C ASN A 107 7.58 16.08 21.03
N ALA A 108 8.18 15.60 22.14
CA ALA A 108 8.36 14.18 22.40
C ALA A 108 7.07 13.35 22.25
N LEU A 109 5.92 13.88 22.69
CA LEU A 109 4.63 13.22 22.53
C LEU A 109 4.26 13.00 21.04
N VAL A 110 4.42 14.01 20.20
CA VAL A 110 4.11 13.92 18.76
C VAL A 110 5.09 12.95 18.08
N GLY A 111 6.39 13.05 18.41
CA GLY A 111 7.40 12.12 17.92
C GLY A 111 7.08 10.66 18.23
N ILE A 112 6.67 10.34 19.46
CA ILE A 112 6.28 8.97 19.86
C ILE A 112 5.08 8.47 19.03
N PHE A 113 4.07 9.31 18.81
CA PHE A 113 2.92 8.93 17.98
C PHE A 113 3.32 8.65 16.53
N TYR A 114 4.29 9.40 15.99
CA TYR A 114 4.84 9.16 14.67
C TYR A 114 5.67 7.86 14.62
N PHE A 115 6.44 7.53 15.67
CA PHE A 115 7.14 6.25 15.76
C PHE A 115 6.20 5.04 15.79
N ILE A 116 5.05 5.15 16.45
CA ILE A 116 4.03 4.09 16.43
C ILE A 116 3.49 3.91 15.01
N GLY A 117 3.20 5.02 14.31
CA GLY A 117 2.77 4.98 12.91
C GLY A 117 3.82 4.35 11.98
N PHE A 118 5.10 4.66 12.20
CA PHE A 118 6.22 4.03 11.50
C PHE A 118 6.22 2.51 11.71
N GLY A 119 6.03 2.04 12.94
CA GLY A 119 5.90 0.63 13.27
C GLY A 119 4.74 -0.06 12.51
N PHE A 120 3.60 0.63 12.37
CA PHE A 120 2.48 0.13 11.57
C PHE A 120 2.82 0.03 10.08
N PHE A 121 3.44 1.05 9.48
CA PHE A 121 3.85 1.00 8.07
C PHE A 121 4.92 -0.05 7.80
N CYS A 122 5.87 -0.27 8.73
CA CYS A 122 6.82 -1.38 8.65
C CYS A 122 6.13 -2.73 8.68
N THR A 123 5.24 -2.94 9.65
CA THR A 123 4.49 -4.20 9.78
C THR A 123 3.62 -4.46 8.56
N GLU A 124 2.93 -3.44 8.05
CA GLU A 124 2.10 -3.56 6.85
C GLU A 124 2.93 -3.86 5.61
N SER A 125 4.13 -3.30 5.49
CA SER A 125 5.06 -3.62 4.40
C SER A 125 5.49 -5.09 4.45
N LEU A 126 5.87 -5.60 5.63
CA LEU A 126 6.28 -7.00 5.80
C LEU A 126 5.13 -7.98 5.52
N VAL A 127 3.94 -7.70 6.07
CA VAL A 127 2.74 -8.51 5.82
C VAL A 127 2.36 -8.46 4.34
N SER A 128 2.49 -7.31 3.68
CA SER A 128 2.21 -7.19 2.25
C SER A 128 3.18 -8.03 1.40
N VAL A 129 4.49 -7.99 1.70
CA VAL A 129 5.48 -8.84 1.03
C VAL A 129 5.17 -10.32 1.24
N TRP A 130 4.77 -10.72 2.45
CA TRP A 130 4.36 -12.10 2.72
C TRP A 130 3.11 -12.51 1.92
N VAL A 131 2.08 -11.66 1.87
CA VAL A 131 0.85 -11.93 1.12
C VAL A 131 1.10 -12.06 -0.38
N ILE A 132 1.91 -11.19 -0.99
CA ILE A 132 2.17 -11.28 -2.43
C ILE A 132 2.94 -12.57 -2.78
N GLN A 133 3.84 -13.02 -1.89
CA GLN A 133 4.53 -14.32 -2.04
C GLN A 133 3.53 -15.48 -1.99
N GLN A 134 2.60 -15.50 -1.04
CA GLN A 134 1.57 -16.55 -0.94
C GLN A 134 0.70 -16.60 -2.20
N VAL A 135 0.22 -15.45 -2.68
CA VAL A 135 -0.61 -15.38 -3.89
C VAL A 135 0.19 -15.77 -5.13
N TYR A 136 1.46 -15.38 -5.22
CA TYR A 136 2.34 -15.77 -6.31
C TYR A 136 2.57 -17.29 -6.36
N MET A 137 2.83 -17.91 -5.21
CA MET A 137 3.01 -19.37 -5.10
C MET A 137 1.73 -20.11 -5.51
N TYR A 138 0.56 -19.64 -5.07
CA TYR A 138 -0.73 -20.19 -5.49
C TYR A 138 -0.93 -20.06 -7.01
N PHE A 139 -0.69 -18.87 -7.57
CA PHE A 139 -0.84 -18.62 -9.00
C PHE A 139 0.09 -19.52 -9.83
N ARG A 140 1.35 -19.70 -9.41
CA ARG A 140 2.32 -20.56 -10.10
C ARG A 140 1.99 -22.05 -9.96
N GLY A 141 1.59 -22.49 -8.76
CA GLY A 141 1.23 -23.88 -8.48
C GLY A 141 -0.05 -24.33 -9.19
N SER A 142 -0.97 -23.40 -9.47
CA SER A 142 -2.23 -23.69 -10.17
C SER A 142 -2.10 -23.90 -11.70
N GLY A 143 -0.90 -23.86 -12.29
CA GLY A 143 -0.68 -24.05 -13.73
C GLY A 143 -1.12 -22.88 -14.63
N LYS A 144 -1.84 -21.90 -14.09
CA LYS A 144 -2.37 -20.71 -14.81
C LYS A 144 -1.31 -19.89 -15.52
N ALA A 145 -0.11 -19.80 -14.94
CA ALA A 145 1.01 -19.11 -15.57
C ALA A 145 1.43 -19.78 -16.89
N ALA A 146 1.35 -21.12 -16.97
CA ALA A 146 1.65 -21.87 -18.19
C ALA A 146 0.49 -21.79 -19.19
N GLU A 147 -0.75 -21.79 -18.72
CA GLU A 147 -1.95 -21.63 -19.55
C GLU A 147 -1.99 -20.26 -20.25
N MET A 148 -1.80 -19.16 -19.51
CA MET A 148 -1.70 -17.82 -20.12
C MET A 148 -0.59 -17.73 -21.17
N ARG A 149 0.57 -18.34 -20.92
CA ARG A 149 1.68 -18.35 -21.90
C ARG A 149 1.29 -19.09 -23.18
N ARG A 150 0.56 -20.20 -23.05
CA ARG A 150 0.06 -20.99 -24.20
C ARG A 150 -1.01 -20.21 -24.97
N GLU A 151 -1.94 -19.55 -24.28
CA GLU A 151 -2.97 -18.71 -24.93
C GLU A 151 -2.36 -17.51 -25.65
N ALA A 152 -1.44 -16.79 -25.00
CA ALA A 152 -0.74 -15.67 -25.62
C ALA A 152 0.05 -16.12 -26.86
N ALA A 153 0.78 -17.24 -26.78
CA ALA A 153 1.50 -17.80 -27.92
C ALA A 153 0.56 -18.18 -29.08
N ARG A 154 -0.62 -18.76 -28.78
CA ARG A 154 -1.65 -19.04 -29.79
C ARG A 154 -2.19 -17.77 -30.44
N GLN A 155 -2.47 -16.73 -29.65
CA GLN A 155 -2.96 -15.44 -30.18
C GLN A 155 -1.94 -14.77 -31.09
N THR A 156 -0.66 -14.75 -30.69
CA THR A 156 0.42 -14.23 -31.52
C THR A 156 0.54 -15.02 -32.83
N MET A 157 0.49 -16.35 -32.77
CA MET A 157 0.54 -17.20 -33.97
C MET A 157 -0.64 -16.92 -34.92
N MET A 158 -1.86 -16.76 -34.40
CA MET A 158 -3.01 -16.42 -35.24
C MET A 158 -2.89 -15.02 -35.86
N ALA A 159 -2.36 -14.04 -35.13
CA ALA A 159 -2.14 -12.69 -35.64
C ALA A 159 -1.03 -12.62 -36.70
N THR A 160 -0.09 -13.58 -36.72
CA THR A 160 0.93 -13.68 -37.78
C THR A 160 0.46 -14.43 -39.04
N LEU A 161 -0.69 -15.11 -38.96
CA LEU A 161 -1.28 -15.87 -40.08
C LEU A 161 -2.36 -15.08 -40.84
N THR A 162 -2.69 -13.87 -40.38
CA THR A 162 -3.61 -12.90 -41.00
C THR A 162 -2.83 -11.75 -41.62
#